data_AF-A0A7V8YSJ5-F1
#
_entry.id   AF-A0A7V8YSJ5-F1
#
_cell.length_a   1.000
_cell.length_b   1.000
_cell.length_c   1.000
_cell.angle_alpha   90.00
_cell.angle_beta   90.00
_cell.angle_gamma   90.00
#
_symmetry.space_group_name_H-M   'P 1'
#
loop_
_entity.id
_entity.type
_entity.pdbx_description
1 polymer ?
#
loop_
_entity_poly.entity_id
_entity_poly.type
_entity_poly.pdbx_seq_one_letter_code
_entity_poly.pdbx_strand_id
1 'polypeptide(L)'
;MRSPTRVELPGAIRRPFEVYVNGVPQVEGRDYRVQGGSLLFERELRQEGKLGFWRWASLLLGAAGTYRQNDVVDVVHEAGGRRTVASGLRLGGE
;
A
#
# COMPACT_ATOMS: atom_id res chain seq x y z
N MET A 1 1.44 15.69 -13.83
CA MET A 1 2.62 15.16 -13.11
C MET A 1 2.20 13.91 -12.37
N ARG A 2 3.00 12.83 -12.38
CA ARG A 2 2.76 11.70 -11.46
C ARG A 2 3.23 12.16 -10.08
N SER A 3 2.36 12.19 -9.08
CA SER A 3 2.77 12.50 -7.72
C SER A 3 3.38 11.25 -7.09
N PRO A 4 4.61 11.31 -6.56
CA PRO A 4 5.21 10.17 -5.87
C PRO A 4 4.41 9.84 -4.61
N THR A 5 4.27 8.56 -4.28
CA THR A 5 3.59 8.12 -3.06
C THR A 5 4.58 7.67 -2.02
N ARG A 6 4.45 8.23 -0.81
CA ARG A 6 5.21 7.83 0.37
C ARG A 6 4.40 6.82 1.19
N VAL A 7 5.05 5.77 1.68
CA VAL A 7 4.45 4.77 2.59
C VAL A 7 5.34 4.63 3.80
N GLU A 8 4.80 4.92 4.98
CA GLU A 8 5.58 4.88 6.21
C GLU A 8 5.84 3.43 6.66
N LEU A 9 7.11 3.10 6.95
CA LEU A 9 7.44 1.83 7.58
C LEU A 9 7.32 1.97 9.09
N PRO A 10 6.58 1.07 9.77
CA PRO A 10 6.63 0.96 11.22
C PRO A 10 8.08 0.79 11.70
N GLY A 11 8.47 1.45 12.78
CA GLY A 11 9.85 1.43 13.30
C GLY A 11 10.38 0.04 13.69
N ALA A 12 9.49 -0.94 13.83
CA ALA A 12 9.84 -2.34 14.07
C ALA A 12 10.33 -3.07 12.80
N ILE A 13 10.06 -2.54 11.60
CA ILE A 13 10.50 -3.13 10.33
C ILE A 13 11.98 -2.81 10.15
N ARG A 14 12.78 -3.88 10.09
CA ARG A 14 14.21 -3.82 9.80
C ARG A 14 14.50 -4.57 8.50
N ARG A 15 15.60 -4.20 7.84
CA ARG A 15 16.10 -4.97 6.70
C ARG A 15 16.64 -6.34 7.17
N PRO A 16 16.59 -7.37 6.31
CA PRO A 16 15.95 -7.39 5.00
C PRO A 16 14.42 -7.46 5.08
N PHE A 17 13.73 -6.91 4.08
CA PHE A 17 12.28 -7.02 3.93
C PHE A 17 11.89 -7.07 2.45
N GLU A 18 10.72 -7.62 2.18
CA GLU A 18 10.11 -7.72 0.84
C GLU A 18 8.86 -6.83 0.79
N VAL A 19 8.63 -6.15 -0.33
CA VAL A 19 7.50 -5.24 -0.50
C VAL A 19 6.55 -5.78 -1.57
N TYR A 20 5.26 -5.75 -1.29
CA TYR A 20 4.21 -6.14 -2.22
C TYR A 20 3.18 -5.02 -2.35
N VAL A 21 2.69 -4.81 -3.58
CA VAL A 21 1.55 -3.92 -3.86
C VAL A 21 0.45 -4.78 -4.46
N ASN A 22 -0.69 -4.90 -3.78
CA ASN A 22 -1.80 -5.79 -4.17
C ASN A 22 -1.34 -7.24 -4.43
N GLY A 23 -0.39 -7.74 -3.62
CA GLY A 23 0.21 -9.05 -3.78
C GLY A 23 1.27 -9.18 -4.88
N VAL A 24 1.57 -8.11 -5.63
CA VAL A 24 2.62 -8.10 -6.66
C VAL A 24 3.96 -7.70 -6.04
N PRO A 25 5.03 -8.50 -6.18
CA PRO A 25 6.35 -8.19 -5.62
C PRO A 25 6.94 -6.92 -6.25
N GLN A 26 7.50 -6.05 -5.42
CA GLN A 26 8.15 -4.81 -5.81
C GLN A 26 9.66 -4.88 -5.54
N VAL A 27 10.45 -4.26 -6.39
CA VAL A 27 11.91 -4.29 -6.35
C VAL A 27 12.45 -2.91 -5.95
N GLU A 28 13.24 -2.85 -4.88
CA GLU A 28 13.93 -1.62 -4.47
C GLU A 28 14.88 -1.13 -5.59
N GLY A 29 14.89 0.19 -5.84
CA GLY A 29 15.65 0.83 -6.91
C GLY A 29 14.94 0.85 -8.26
N ARG A 30 13.96 -0.05 -8.50
CA ARG A 30 13.12 -0.05 -9.70
C ARG A 30 11.71 0.49 -9.42
N ASP A 31 11.04 -0.07 -8.42
CA ASP A 31 9.63 0.18 -8.13
C ASP A 31 9.45 1.17 -6.96
N TYR A 32 10.41 1.20 -6.02
CA TYR A 32 10.44 2.14 -4.90
C TYR A 32 11.88 2.39 -4.40
N ARG A 33 12.08 3.43 -3.59
CA ARG A 33 13.31 3.68 -2.82
C ARG A 33 13.00 3.74 -1.33
N VAL A 34 13.95 3.37 -0.46
CA VAL A 34 13.81 3.55 0.99
C VAL A 34 14.44 4.87 1.40
N GLN A 35 13.67 5.75 2.05
CA GLN A 35 14.14 7.06 2.51
C GLN A 35 13.53 7.38 3.87
N GLY A 36 14.38 7.63 4.87
CA GLY A 36 13.94 8.14 6.18
C GLY A 36 12.92 7.26 6.92
N GLY A 37 12.97 5.94 6.73
CA GLY A 37 11.98 5.02 7.31
C GLY A 37 10.69 4.89 6.50
N SER A 38 10.67 5.33 5.25
CA SER A 38 9.52 5.24 4.36
C SER A 38 9.90 4.61 3.02
N LEU A 39 8.92 4.01 2.33
CA LEU A 39 9.02 3.59 0.94
C LEU A 39 8.52 4.74 0.05
N LEU A 40 9.33 5.16 -0.91
CA LEU A 40 8.99 6.18 -1.89
C LEU A 40 8.76 5.52 -3.25
N PHE A 41 7.52 5.50 -3.70
CA PHE A 41 7.12 5.03 -5.02
C PHE A 41 7.12 6.20 -6.00
N GLU A 42 7.68 6.00 -7.20
CA GLU A 42 7.64 7.02 -8.27
C GLU A 42 6.27 7.11 -8.97
N ARG A 43 5.36 6.20 -8.63
CA ARG A 43 3.96 6.19 -9.09
C ARG A 43 3.01 6.54 -7.95
N GLU A 44 1.87 7.09 -8.32
CA GLU A 44 0.75 7.33 -7.42
C GLU A 44 0.10 5.98 -7.04
N LEU A 45 0.00 5.71 -5.73
CA LEU A 45 -0.83 4.64 -5.16
C LEU A 45 -2.05 5.29 -4.50
N ARG A 46 -3.21 4.62 -4.53
CA ARG A 46 -4.44 5.15 -3.94
C ARG A 46 -5.06 4.18 -2.94
N GLN A 47 -5.21 4.60 -1.69
CA GLN A 47 -6.03 3.89 -0.69
C GLN A 47 -7.36 4.64 -0.55
N GLU A 48 -8.42 4.20 -1.22
CA GLU A 48 -9.75 4.69 -0.89
C GLU A 48 -10.21 3.96 0.40
N GLY A 49 -10.56 4.75 1.44
CA GLY A 49 -11.02 4.22 2.72
C GLY A 49 -12.26 3.32 2.63
N LYS A 50 -12.60 2.64 3.74
CA LYS A 50 -13.76 1.72 3.85
C LYS A 50 -14.94 2.28 3.06
N LEU A 51 -15.38 1.51 2.06
CA LEU A 51 -16.57 1.77 1.24
C LEU A 51 -17.68 2.37 2.09
N GLY A 52 -17.84 3.69 2.04
CA GLY A 52 -18.93 4.36 2.73
C GLY A 52 -20.26 3.86 2.14
N PHE A 53 -21.23 3.61 3.03
CA PHE A 53 -22.69 3.55 2.85
C PHE A 53 -23.25 3.60 1.41
N TRP A 54 -22.84 4.60 0.63
CA TRP A 54 -23.10 4.77 -0.80
C TRP A 54 -22.84 3.55 -1.70
N ARG A 55 -21.87 2.67 -1.40
CA ARG A 55 -21.67 1.45 -2.21
C ARG A 55 -22.74 0.38 -1.97
N TRP A 56 -23.23 0.25 -0.73
CA TRP A 56 -24.39 -0.62 -0.45
C TRP A 56 -25.63 -0.10 -1.19
N ALA A 57 -25.84 1.22 -1.21
CA ALA A 57 -26.91 1.85 -1.99
C ALA A 57 -26.76 1.62 -3.51
N SER A 58 -25.54 1.68 -4.06
CA SER A 58 -25.31 1.47 -5.50
C SER A 58 -25.50 0.02 -5.97
N LEU A 59 -25.22 -0.97 -5.11
CA LEU A 59 -25.48 -2.38 -5.39
C LEU A 59 -26.98 -2.69 -5.44
N LEU A 60 -27.78 -2.04 -4.60
CA LEU A 60 -29.25 -2.12 -4.66
C LEU A 60 -29.83 -1.49 -5.93
N LEU A 61 -29.15 -0.48 -6.50
CA LEU A 61 -29.64 0.29 -7.65
C LEU A 61 -29.09 -0.19 -9.01
N GLY A 62 -28.36 -1.33 -9.05
CA GLY A 62 -27.94 -1.96 -10.31
C GLY A 62 -26.81 -1.27 -11.07
N ALA A 63 -26.05 -0.37 -10.42
CA ALA A 63 -24.95 0.35 -11.05
C ALA A 63 -23.66 -0.48 -11.09
N ALA A 64 -23.56 -1.42 -12.03
CA ALA A 64 -22.34 -2.15 -12.33
C ALA A 64 -21.33 -1.22 -13.04
N GLY A 65 -20.40 -0.57 -12.33
CA GLY A 65 -19.41 0.22 -13.07
C GLY A 65 -18.32 1.02 -12.35
N THR A 66 -18.22 1.05 -11.03
CA THR A 66 -17.17 1.85 -10.37
C THR A 66 -16.24 0.99 -9.52
N TYR A 67 -15.46 0.12 -10.17
CA TYR A 67 -14.26 -0.41 -9.51
C TYR A 67 -13.22 0.71 -9.46
N ARG A 68 -13.16 1.41 -8.33
CA ARG A 68 -12.11 2.40 -8.07
C ARG A 68 -10.90 1.71 -7.47
N GLN A 69 -9.72 2.17 -7.91
CA GLN A 69 -8.41 1.63 -7.55
C GLN A 69 -8.18 1.74 -6.02
N ASN A 70 -7.88 0.62 -5.37
CA ASN A 70 -7.54 0.54 -3.96
C ASN A 70 -6.26 -0.28 -3.77
N ASP A 71 -5.13 0.42 -3.75
CA ASP A 71 -3.80 -0.15 -3.61
C ASP A 71 -3.45 -0.43 -2.15
N VAL A 72 -3.10 -1.69 -1.87
CA VAL A 72 -2.65 -2.16 -0.57
C VAL A 72 -1.13 -2.41 -0.64
N VAL A 73 -0.39 -1.88 0.34
CA VAL A 73 1.05 -2.11 0.46
C VAL A 73 1.32 -3.01 1.65
N ASP A 74 1.94 -4.15 1.39
CA ASP A 74 2.34 -5.13 2.39
C ASP A 74 3.86 -5.25 2.44
N VAL A 75 4.41 -5.36 3.65
CA VAL A 75 5.84 -5.54 3.86
C VAL A 75 6.08 -6.80 4.67
N VAL A 76 6.84 -7.73 4.10
CA VAL A 76 7.25 -8.96 4.77
C VAL A 76 8.65 -8.76 5.34
N HIS A 77 8.82 -8.99 6.64
CA HIS A 77 10.11 -8.80 7.31
C HIS A 77 10.34 -9.90 8.34
N GLU A 78 11.58 -10.02 8.80
CA GLU A 78 11.91 -10.86 9.93
C GLU A 78 11.71 -10.09 11.25
N ALA A 79 11.11 -10.72 12.25
CA ALA A 79 11.07 -10.24 13.61
C ALA A 79 11.28 -11.42 14.57
N GLY A 80 12.37 -11.38 15.34
CA GLY A 80 12.70 -12.42 16.32
C GLY A 80 12.80 -13.82 15.72
N GLY A 81 13.46 -14.00 14.57
CA GLY A 81 13.61 -15.30 13.91
C GLY A 81 12.38 -15.77 13.14
N ARG A 82 11.32 -14.95 13.04
CA ARG A 82 10.07 -15.32 12.36
C ARG A 82 9.73 -14.35 11.23
N ARG A 83 9.32 -14.90 10.09
CA ARG A 83 8.77 -14.14 8.95
C ARG A 83 7.38 -13.61 9.32
N THR A 84 7.21 -12.30 9.28
CA THR A 84 6.00 -11.57 9.67
C THR A 84 5.60 -10.62 8.56
N VAL A 85 4.30 -10.31 8.44
CA VAL A 85 3.76 -9.39 7.43
C VAL A 85 3.14 -8.18 8.12
N ALA A 86 3.57 -6.99 7.73
CA ALA A 86 2.93 -5.73 8.04
C ALA A 86 2.05 -5.33 6.85
N SER A 87 0.73 -5.47 7.01
CA SER A 87 -0.22 -5.29 5.92
C SER A 87 -0.94 -3.95 5.93
N GLY A 88 -1.32 -3.47 4.74
CA GLY A 88 -2.12 -2.26 4.58
C GLY A 88 -1.44 -1.00 5.13
N LEU A 89 -0.14 -0.88 4.89
CA LEU A 89 0.63 0.27 5.37
C LEU A 89 0.04 1.58 4.81
N ARG A 90 -0.10 2.58 5.69
CA ARG A 90 -0.71 3.86 5.29
C ARG A 90 0.13 4.55 4.22
N LEU A 91 -0.55 5.03 3.19
CA LEU A 91 0.02 6.03 2.30
C LEU A 91 0.12 7.34 3.10
N GLY A 92 1.30 7.94 3.13
CA GLY A 92 1.49 9.30 3.61
C GLY A 92 0.80 10.26 2.65
N GLY A 93 -0.15 11.04 3.16
CA GLY A 93 -0.51 12.31 2.55
C GLY A 93 0.57 13.33 2.90
N GLU A 94 0.81 14.28 2.00
CA GLU A 94 1.61 15.46 2.31
C GLU A 94 1.13 16.16 3.59
#